data_AF-A0A2V7Y2X7-F1
#
_entry.id   AF-A0A2V7Y2X7-F1
#
_cell.length_a   1.000
_cell.length_b   1.000
_cell.length_c   1.000
_cell.angle_alpha   90.00
_cell.angle_beta   90.00
_cell.angle_gamma   90.00
#
_symmetry.space_group_name_H-M   'P 1'
#
loop_
_entity.id
_entity.type
_entity.pdbx_description
1 polymer ?
#
loop_
_entity_poly.entity_id
_entity_poly.type
_entity_poly.pdbx_seq_one_letter_code
_entity_poly.pdbx_strand_id
1 'polypeptide(L)'
;GVVSKSLLGKAHTVMAEGGVAAALSNVDDRDNWRVHFSDTMRGGQYLNHPRMAEIHAKEAPDRVRELETWGAMFDRTKDGRILQRNFGGHRYPRLAHVGDRTGLELIRTLQDHGIHQGIEFQMEHTVATLLKDGGRIAGAFGYDRERGRCVVWEAKAVVLATGGIGRAFSVTSNSWEYTGDGHALAYDAGAELIDMEFVQFHPTGMVWPPSVLGILVTEGVRGEGGVLRNKEGRRFMFDDIPANYKEQTADNEEEGWRYCQGDKNARRPPELLTRDHVARCIV
;
A
#
# COMPACT_ATOMS: atom_id res chain seq x y z
N GLY A 1 18.95 13.74 -9.48
CA GLY A 1 17.93 14.32 -8.60
C GLY A 1 16.60 13.60 -8.76
N VAL A 2 15.58 14.06 -8.05
CA VAL A 2 14.19 13.61 -8.11
C VAL A 2 13.34 14.75 -8.66
N VAL A 3 12.56 14.48 -9.70
CA VAL A 3 11.59 15.42 -10.26
C VAL A 3 10.20 15.02 -9.77
N SER A 4 9.45 15.95 -9.21
CA SER A 4 8.11 15.70 -8.69
C SER A 4 7.17 16.83 -9.09
N LYS A 5 5.97 16.47 -9.53
CA LYS A 5 4.91 17.46 -9.82
C LYS A 5 4.28 18.06 -8.55
N SER A 6 4.43 17.38 -7.42
CA SER A 6 3.98 17.84 -6.11
C SER A 6 5.16 18.32 -5.27
N LEU A 7 4.86 19.06 -4.21
CA LEU A 7 5.80 19.37 -3.15
C LEU A 7 6.34 18.09 -2.50
N LEU A 8 7.61 18.14 -2.10
CA LEU A 8 8.20 17.12 -1.25
C LEU A 8 7.38 17.04 0.04
N GLY A 9 6.96 15.83 0.42
CA GLY A 9 6.09 15.58 1.57
C GLY A 9 4.64 15.34 1.20
N LYS A 10 4.21 15.69 -0.02
CA LYS A 10 2.80 15.66 -0.43
C LYS A 10 2.42 14.52 -1.36
N ALA A 11 3.37 13.63 -1.70
CA ALA A 11 3.03 12.42 -2.44
C ALA A 11 2.00 11.59 -1.66
N HIS A 12 1.10 10.92 -2.39
CA HIS A 12 -0.02 10.16 -1.79
C HIS A 12 0.40 9.09 -0.77
N THR A 13 1.67 8.67 -0.75
CA THR A 13 2.25 7.85 0.33
C THR A 13 1.89 8.37 1.72
N VAL A 14 1.78 9.69 1.90
CA VAL A 14 1.37 10.32 3.17
C VAL A 14 0.01 9.85 3.67
N MET A 15 -0.88 9.42 2.78
CA MET A 15 -2.24 8.97 3.07
C MET A 15 -2.31 7.50 3.49
N ALA A 16 -1.19 6.77 3.53
CA ALA A 16 -1.20 5.38 3.95
C ALA A 16 -1.30 5.26 5.48
N GLU A 17 -2.33 4.59 5.97
CA GLU A 17 -2.61 4.53 7.42
C GLU A 17 -2.17 3.20 8.05
N GLY A 18 -2.56 2.10 7.41
CA GLY A 18 -2.58 0.75 8.00
C GLY A 18 -1.23 0.23 8.50
N GLY A 19 -0.15 0.42 7.74
CA GLY A 19 1.17 -0.09 8.10
C GLY A 19 2.00 -0.53 6.91
N VAL A 20 3.17 -1.08 7.19
CA VAL A 20 4.04 -1.76 6.23
C VAL A 20 4.17 -3.23 6.63
N ALA A 21 3.87 -4.14 5.69
CA ALA A 21 3.93 -5.57 5.94
C ALA A 21 5.39 -6.04 5.97
N ALA A 22 5.83 -6.57 7.11
CA ALA A 22 7.16 -7.14 7.27
C ALA A 22 7.13 -8.28 8.29
N ALA A 23 7.64 -9.45 7.91
CA ALA A 23 7.71 -10.62 8.78
C ALA A 23 8.86 -10.49 9.81
N LEU A 24 8.69 -9.58 10.77
CA LEU A 24 9.64 -9.33 11.87
C LEU A 24 9.52 -10.36 13.00
N SER A 25 8.36 -11.03 13.09
CA SER A 25 8.04 -12.03 14.12
C SER A 25 8.16 -11.50 15.56
N ASN A 26 7.91 -10.20 15.77
CA ASN A 26 8.02 -9.58 17.09
C ASN A 26 6.82 -9.90 17.99
N VAL A 27 5.63 -10.05 17.40
CA VAL A 27 4.37 -10.33 18.12
C VAL A 27 3.86 -11.76 17.94
N ASP A 28 4.21 -12.41 16.83
CA ASP A 28 3.85 -13.80 16.52
C ASP A 28 5.06 -14.55 15.95
N ASP A 29 5.51 -15.54 16.69
CA ASP A 29 6.67 -16.39 16.41
C ASP A 29 6.44 -17.38 15.25
N ARG A 30 5.17 -17.57 14.85
CA ARG A 30 4.81 -18.38 13.69
C ARG A 30 5.01 -17.63 12.37
N ASP A 31 5.10 -16.30 12.41
CA ASP A 31 5.32 -15.51 11.21
C ASP A 31 6.76 -15.65 10.71
N ASN A 32 6.93 -15.65 9.41
CA ASN A 32 8.23 -15.67 8.73
C ASN A 32 8.02 -15.33 7.24
N TRP A 33 9.12 -15.07 6.53
CA TRP A 33 9.06 -14.68 5.12
C TRP A 33 8.35 -15.70 4.22
N ARG A 34 8.36 -17.00 4.54
CA ARG A 34 7.66 -18.02 3.72
C ARG A 34 6.16 -17.89 3.86
N VAL A 35 5.67 -17.56 5.06
CA VAL A 35 4.25 -17.28 5.29
C VAL A 35 3.86 -15.98 4.57
N HIS A 36 4.69 -14.93 4.68
CA HIS A 36 4.45 -13.68 3.95
C HIS A 36 4.38 -13.92 2.44
N PHE A 37 5.34 -14.65 1.87
CA PHE A 37 5.34 -15.06 0.46
C PHE A 37 4.06 -15.84 0.08
N SER A 38 3.69 -16.84 0.87
CA SER A 38 2.49 -17.64 0.61
C SER A 38 1.21 -16.81 0.65
N ASP A 39 1.09 -15.87 1.59
CA ASP A 39 -0.05 -14.96 1.66
C ASP A 39 -0.10 -14.02 0.46
N THR A 40 1.06 -13.49 0.03
CA THR A 40 1.16 -12.62 -1.15
C THR A 40 0.76 -13.35 -2.43
N MET A 41 1.30 -14.55 -2.66
CA MET A 41 0.97 -15.37 -3.85
C MET A 41 -0.52 -15.74 -3.90
N ARG A 42 -1.09 -16.15 -2.75
CA ARG A 42 -2.51 -16.46 -2.68
C ARG A 42 -3.38 -15.22 -2.86
N GLY A 43 -2.99 -14.10 -2.26
CA GLY A 43 -3.72 -12.84 -2.34
C GLY A 43 -3.76 -12.23 -3.74
N GLY A 44 -2.72 -12.44 -4.55
CA GLY A 44 -2.73 -12.09 -5.98
C GLY A 44 -3.29 -13.19 -6.89
N GLN A 45 -4.03 -14.16 -6.34
CA GLN A 45 -4.65 -15.26 -7.09
C GLN A 45 -3.65 -16.03 -7.96
N TYR A 46 -2.40 -16.11 -7.53
CA TYR A 46 -1.28 -16.73 -8.25
C TYR A 46 -0.94 -16.12 -9.62
N LEU A 47 -1.43 -14.90 -9.91
CA LEU A 47 -1.00 -14.11 -11.07
C LEU A 47 0.32 -13.37 -10.83
N ASN A 48 0.77 -13.30 -9.57
CA ASN A 48 2.03 -12.64 -9.22
C ASN A 48 3.23 -13.30 -9.89
N HIS A 49 4.26 -12.50 -10.20
CA HIS A 49 5.58 -13.03 -10.52
C HIS A 49 6.24 -13.61 -9.25
N PRO A 50 6.48 -14.94 -9.15
CA PRO A 50 6.90 -15.58 -7.89
C PRO A 50 8.21 -15.03 -7.33
N ARG A 51 9.21 -14.80 -8.20
CA ARG A 51 10.49 -14.21 -7.79
C ARG A 51 10.33 -12.84 -7.14
N MET A 52 9.44 -11.98 -7.65
CA MET A 52 9.23 -10.64 -7.11
C MET A 52 8.54 -10.72 -5.74
N ALA A 53 7.55 -11.60 -5.60
CA ALA A 53 6.90 -11.86 -4.32
C ALA A 53 7.87 -12.44 -3.27
N GLU A 54 8.79 -13.32 -3.69
CA GLU A 54 9.81 -13.90 -2.81
C GLU A 54 10.79 -12.84 -2.31
N ILE A 55 11.32 -12.00 -3.21
CA ILE A 55 12.22 -10.89 -2.85
C ILE A 55 11.50 -9.94 -1.89
N HIS A 56 10.28 -9.53 -2.22
CA HIS A 56 9.47 -8.66 -1.36
C HIS A 56 9.31 -9.25 0.05
N ALA A 57 8.94 -10.53 0.16
CA ALA A 57 8.72 -11.18 1.44
C ALA A 57 10.01 -11.32 2.28
N LYS A 58 11.15 -11.59 1.64
CA LYS A 58 12.46 -11.74 2.30
C LYS A 58 13.07 -10.40 2.73
N GLU A 59 12.98 -9.37 1.89
CA GLU A 59 13.66 -8.10 2.13
C GLU A 59 12.83 -7.10 2.97
N ALA A 60 11.51 -7.25 3.02
CA ALA A 60 10.63 -6.36 3.78
C ALA A 60 11.05 -6.17 5.26
N PRO A 61 11.41 -7.21 6.04
CA PRO A 61 11.93 -7.06 7.40
C PRO A 61 13.14 -6.12 7.51
N ASP A 62 14.09 -6.25 6.59
CA ASP A 62 15.32 -5.47 6.61
C ASP A 62 15.06 -4.02 6.19
N ARG A 63 14.17 -3.79 5.21
CA ARG A 63 13.74 -2.43 4.82
C ARG A 63 13.03 -1.71 5.97
N VAL A 64 12.23 -2.41 6.78
CA VAL A 64 11.59 -1.81 7.97
C VAL A 64 12.61 -1.44 9.06
N ARG A 65 13.60 -2.31 9.31
CA ARG A 65 14.70 -2.01 10.25
C ARG A 65 15.59 -0.87 9.77
N GLU A 66 15.79 -0.77 8.46
CA GLU A 66 16.54 0.32 7.82
C GLU A 66 15.82 1.66 8.01
N LEU A 67 14.50 1.69 7.78
CA LEU A 67 13.67 2.86 8.06
C LEU A 67 13.74 3.28 9.53
N GLU A 68 13.67 2.33 10.46
CA GLU A 68 13.86 2.59 11.90
C GLU A 68 15.26 3.19 12.19
N THR A 69 16.31 2.66 11.54
CA THR A 69 17.68 3.17 11.67
C THR A 69 17.81 4.60 11.13
N TRP A 70 17.04 4.96 10.10
CA TRP A 70 16.95 6.34 9.60
C TRP A 70 16.06 7.25 10.45
N GLY A 71 15.43 6.74 11.50
CA GLY A 71 14.68 7.52 12.48
C GLY A 71 13.16 7.34 12.41
N ALA A 72 12.62 6.40 11.63
CA ALA A 72 11.19 6.10 11.66
C ALA A 72 10.76 5.56 13.04
N MET A 73 9.76 6.21 13.63
CA MET A 73 9.29 5.92 14.99
C MET A 73 8.10 4.97 14.99
N PHE A 74 8.35 3.68 14.76
CA PHE A 74 7.31 2.65 14.88
C PHE A 74 6.78 2.49 16.31
N ASP A 75 5.49 2.19 16.43
CA ASP A 75 4.84 1.84 17.70
C ASP A 75 5.53 0.61 18.32
N ARG A 76 5.48 0.51 19.65
CA ARG A 76 6.30 -0.44 20.40
C ARG A 76 5.48 -1.45 21.17
N THR A 77 5.99 -2.68 21.20
CA THR A 77 5.59 -3.67 22.20
C THR A 77 6.10 -3.26 23.58
N LYS A 78 5.60 -3.90 24.64
CA LYS A 78 6.02 -3.63 26.03
C LYS A 78 7.52 -3.85 26.26
N ASP A 79 8.14 -4.74 25.50
CA ASP A 79 9.56 -5.07 25.51
C ASP A 79 10.40 -4.26 24.49
N GLY A 80 9.82 -3.23 23.87
CA GLY A 80 10.55 -2.26 23.05
C GLY A 80 10.78 -2.65 21.58
N ARG A 81 10.28 -3.79 21.14
CA ARG A 81 10.32 -4.21 19.72
C ARG A 81 9.26 -3.47 18.91
N ILE A 82 9.41 -3.46 17.59
CA ILE A 82 8.41 -2.90 16.67
C ILE A 82 7.10 -3.68 16.82
N LEU A 83 6.02 -2.98 17.17
CA LEU A 83 4.67 -3.51 17.26
C LEU A 83 4.14 -3.85 15.86
N GLN A 84 3.46 -4.99 15.75
CA GLN A 84 2.81 -5.43 14.51
C GLN A 84 1.33 -5.71 14.80
N ARG A 85 0.44 -5.43 13.84
CA ARG A 85 -1.00 -5.67 13.97
C ARG A 85 -1.57 -6.53 12.86
N ASN A 86 -2.80 -6.99 13.09
CA ASN A 86 -3.60 -7.73 12.13
C ASN A 86 -3.99 -6.86 10.94
N PHE A 87 -4.06 -7.47 9.77
CA PHE A 87 -4.52 -6.82 8.55
C PHE A 87 -5.07 -7.85 7.56
N GLY A 88 -5.80 -7.39 6.56
CA GLY A 88 -6.43 -8.26 5.56
C GLY A 88 -5.41 -9.01 4.72
N GLY A 89 -5.81 -10.19 4.27
CA GLY A 89 -4.97 -11.08 3.45
C GLY A 89 -3.81 -11.78 4.17
N HIS A 90 -3.37 -11.31 5.34
CA HIS A 90 -2.21 -11.85 6.06
C HIS A 90 -2.58 -12.80 7.20
N ARG A 91 -1.98 -14.01 7.21
CA ARG A 91 -2.27 -15.05 8.20
C ARG A 91 -1.91 -14.66 9.64
N TYR A 92 -0.83 -13.90 9.83
CA TYR A 92 -0.35 -13.48 11.14
C TYR A 92 -0.17 -11.95 11.19
N PRO A 93 -0.21 -11.33 12.39
CA PRO A 93 0.01 -9.91 12.54
C PRO A 93 1.44 -9.56 12.09
N ARG A 94 1.55 -8.80 11.01
CA ARG A 94 2.86 -8.43 10.43
C ARG A 94 3.01 -6.99 9.98
N LEU A 95 1.98 -6.17 10.20
CA LEU A 95 2.04 -4.77 9.80
C LEU A 95 2.68 -3.92 10.88
N ALA A 96 3.94 -3.54 10.67
CA ALA A 96 4.61 -2.49 11.43
C ALA A 96 3.92 -1.15 11.14
N HIS A 97 3.70 -0.34 12.17
CA HIS A 97 2.88 0.86 12.05
C HIS A 97 3.23 1.98 13.04
N VAL A 98 2.65 3.15 12.78
CA VAL A 98 2.65 4.32 13.68
C VAL A 98 1.21 4.83 13.80
N GLY A 99 0.51 4.52 14.88
CA GLY A 99 -0.91 4.86 15.04
C GLY A 99 -1.71 4.50 13.79
N ASP A 100 -2.31 5.48 13.13
CA ASP A 100 -3.01 5.40 11.84
C ASP A 100 -2.35 6.26 10.75
N ARG A 101 -1.05 6.57 10.88
CA ARG A 101 -0.35 7.53 10.03
C ARG A 101 1.01 7.03 9.52
N THR A 102 1.11 5.72 9.31
CA THR A 102 2.39 5.06 8.95
C THR A 102 3.03 5.68 7.71
N GLY A 103 2.25 5.97 6.68
CA GLY A 103 2.72 6.56 5.42
C GLY A 103 3.35 7.95 5.59
N LEU A 104 2.79 8.77 6.48
CA LEU A 104 3.38 10.06 6.86
C LEU A 104 4.75 9.87 7.53
N GLU A 105 4.87 8.89 8.42
CA GLU A 105 6.17 8.59 9.04
C GLU A 105 7.19 8.15 7.98
N LEU A 106 6.82 7.18 7.14
CA LEU A 106 7.73 6.64 6.12
C LEU A 106 8.22 7.72 5.16
N ILE A 107 7.31 8.55 4.64
CA ILE A 107 7.67 9.57 3.67
C ILE A 107 8.55 10.66 4.30
N ARG A 108 8.28 11.03 5.56
CA ARG A 108 9.09 12.00 6.31
C ARG A 108 10.51 11.48 6.51
N THR A 109 10.66 10.24 6.96
CA THR A 109 11.98 9.60 7.16
C THR A 109 12.77 9.53 5.87
N LEU A 110 12.14 9.10 4.76
CA LEU A 110 12.80 9.01 3.45
C LEU A 110 13.23 10.38 2.91
N GLN A 111 12.43 11.42 3.15
CA GLN A 111 12.73 12.78 2.73
C GLN A 111 13.89 13.36 3.48
N ASP A 112 13.86 13.25 4.80
CA ASP A 112 14.93 13.74 5.65
C ASP A 112 16.25 13.03 5.30
N HIS A 113 16.21 11.70 5.17
CA HIS A 113 17.36 10.92 4.74
C HIS A 113 17.87 11.37 3.36
N GLY A 114 16.98 11.50 2.36
CA GLY A 114 17.35 11.90 1.01
C GLY A 114 17.98 13.30 0.92
N ILE A 115 17.47 14.26 1.69
CA ILE A 115 18.04 15.62 1.78
C ILE A 115 19.45 15.54 2.37
N HIS A 116 19.65 14.78 3.45
CA HIS A 116 20.97 14.62 4.08
C HIS A 116 21.97 13.85 3.21
N GLN A 117 21.49 13.03 2.27
CA GLN A 117 22.32 12.40 1.22
C GLN A 117 22.67 13.34 0.06
N GLY A 118 22.18 14.59 0.07
CA GLY A 118 22.43 15.55 -1.00
C GLY A 118 21.64 15.28 -2.29
N ILE A 119 20.53 14.55 -2.21
CA ILE A 119 19.65 14.35 -3.37
C ILE A 119 19.01 15.69 -3.74
N GLU A 120 19.20 16.12 -4.98
CA GLU A 120 18.52 17.29 -5.52
C GLU A 120 17.04 16.98 -5.77
N PHE A 121 16.15 17.77 -5.17
CA PHE A 121 14.70 17.67 -5.37
C PHE A 121 14.17 18.85 -6.18
N GLN A 122 13.61 18.56 -7.34
CA GLN A 122 12.94 19.54 -8.20
C GLN A 122 11.43 19.34 -8.07
N MET A 123 10.86 20.08 -7.11
CA MET A 123 9.43 20.06 -6.79
C MET A 123 8.64 20.91 -7.78
N GLU A 124 7.34 20.64 -7.89
CA GLU A 124 6.42 21.38 -8.78
C GLU A 124 6.87 21.40 -10.24
N HIS A 125 7.50 20.33 -10.71
CA HIS A 125 7.86 20.13 -12.11
C HIS A 125 7.07 18.96 -12.70
N THR A 126 6.45 19.17 -13.86
CA THR A 126 5.69 18.13 -14.55
C THR A 126 6.47 17.63 -15.75
N VAL A 127 6.76 16.33 -15.80
CA VAL A 127 7.36 15.68 -16.97
C VAL A 127 6.26 15.45 -18.00
N ALA A 128 6.48 15.95 -19.22
CA ALA A 128 5.55 15.84 -20.33
C ALA A 128 5.93 14.72 -21.31
N THR A 129 7.23 14.44 -21.48
CA THR A 129 7.69 13.35 -22.34
C THR A 129 9.06 12.84 -21.91
N LEU A 130 9.35 11.57 -22.21
CA LEU A 130 10.67 10.99 -22.07
C LEU A 130 11.48 11.22 -23.35
N LEU A 131 12.72 11.66 -23.19
CA LEU A 131 13.61 11.90 -24.31
C LEU A 131 14.35 10.62 -24.67
N LYS A 132 14.45 10.35 -25.98
CA LYS A 132 15.13 9.17 -26.52
C LYS A 132 16.30 9.58 -27.40
N ASP A 133 17.38 8.81 -27.30
CA ASP A 133 18.47 8.78 -28.28
C ASP A 133 18.51 7.38 -28.90
N GLY A 134 18.00 7.30 -30.14
CA GLY A 134 17.68 6.03 -30.79
C GLY A 134 16.71 5.18 -29.96
N GLY A 135 17.16 3.98 -29.58
CA GLY A 135 16.37 3.04 -28.77
C GLY A 135 16.49 3.23 -27.25
N ARG A 136 17.24 4.23 -26.77
CA ARG A 136 17.54 4.40 -25.34
C ARG A 136 16.91 5.67 -24.79
N ILE A 137 16.53 5.66 -23.51
CA ILE A 137 16.14 6.86 -22.79
C ILE A 137 17.40 7.71 -22.52
N ALA A 138 17.31 8.99 -22.84
CA ALA A 138 18.38 9.98 -22.68
C ALA A 138 18.01 11.11 -21.70
N GLY A 139 16.78 11.10 -21.18
CA GLY A 139 16.31 12.14 -20.28
C GLY A 139 14.80 12.30 -20.27
N ALA A 140 14.36 13.49 -19.89
CA ALA A 140 12.97 13.90 -19.88
C ALA A 140 12.83 15.38 -20.25
N PHE A 141 11.68 15.73 -20.82
CA PHE A 141 11.27 17.11 -21.05
C PHE A 141 9.99 17.40 -20.26
N GLY A 142 9.90 18.61 -19.74
CA GLY A 142 8.74 19.06 -18.99
C GLY A 142 8.77 20.55 -18.72
N TYR A 143 8.06 20.95 -17.68
CA TYR A 143 7.95 22.36 -17.31
C TYR A 143 7.82 22.54 -15.81
N ASP A 144 8.25 23.69 -15.32
CA ASP A 144 7.96 24.16 -13.96
C ASP A 144 6.52 24.68 -13.89
N ARG A 145 5.77 24.29 -12.85
CA ARG A 145 4.34 24.62 -12.73
C ARG A 145 4.10 26.06 -12.25
N GLU A 146 5.09 26.68 -11.60
CA GLU A 146 4.97 28.06 -11.08
C GLU A 146 5.07 29.08 -12.22
N ARG A 147 6.07 28.95 -13.10
CA ARG A 147 6.37 29.93 -14.16
C ARG A 147 6.11 29.42 -15.57
N GLY A 148 5.77 28.15 -15.75
CA GLY A 148 5.55 27.53 -17.05
C GLY A 148 6.82 27.40 -17.90
N ARG A 149 8.00 27.48 -17.29
CA ARG A 149 9.27 27.42 -18.03
C ARG A 149 9.56 25.98 -18.42
N CYS A 150 9.91 25.78 -19.68
CA CYS A 150 10.34 24.48 -20.17
C CYS A 150 11.69 24.09 -19.56
N VAL A 151 11.82 22.81 -19.20
CA VAL A 151 13.03 22.23 -18.62
C VAL A 151 13.35 20.93 -19.35
N VAL A 152 14.65 20.73 -19.64
CA VAL A 152 15.20 19.47 -20.15
C VAL A 152 16.08 18.88 -19.06
N TRP A 153 15.82 17.63 -18.71
CA TRP A 153 16.66 16.84 -17.80
C TRP A 153 17.41 15.80 -18.60
N GLU A 154 18.72 15.98 -18.77
CA GLU A 154 19.58 14.96 -19.35
C GLU A 154 19.93 13.91 -18.28
N ALA A 155 19.70 12.64 -18.59
CA ALA A 155 19.97 11.56 -17.66
C ALA A 155 20.33 10.26 -18.40
N LYS A 156 21.32 9.53 -17.86
CA LYS A 156 21.70 8.21 -18.39
C LYS A 156 20.63 7.14 -18.19
N ALA A 157 19.75 7.35 -17.20
CA ALA A 157 18.64 6.48 -16.88
C ALA A 157 17.54 7.31 -16.21
N VAL A 158 16.28 6.93 -16.43
CA VAL A 158 15.10 7.53 -15.79
C VAL A 158 14.35 6.41 -15.07
N VAL A 159 14.00 6.65 -13.81
CA VAL A 159 13.16 5.75 -13.00
C VAL A 159 11.80 6.42 -12.81
N LEU A 160 10.74 5.76 -13.26
CA LEU A 160 9.37 6.22 -13.05
C LEU A 160 8.82 5.64 -11.75
N ALA A 161 8.54 6.52 -10.78
CA ALA A 161 7.92 6.19 -9.50
C ALA A 161 6.68 7.08 -9.25
N THR A 162 5.81 7.17 -10.26
CA THR A 162 4.80 8.25 -10.39
C THR A 162 3.44 7.99 -9.72
N GLY A 163 3.29 6.85 -9.03
CA GLY A 163 2.01 6.46 -8.42
C GLY A 163 1.06 5.79 -9.41
N GLY A 164 -0.23 5.77 -9.05
CA GLY A 164 -1.27 5.01 -9.76
C GLY A 164 -2.20 5.84 -10.64
N ILE A 165 -3.33 5.21 -11.01
CA ILE A 165 -4.35 5.74 -11.93
C ILE A 165 -5.68 6.07 -11.25
N GLY A 166 -5.70 6.25 -9.93
CA GLY A 166 -6.93 6.37 -9.14
C GLY A 166 -7.91 7.44 -9.61
N ARG A 167 -7.42 8.51 -10.24
CA ARG A 167 -8.25 9.60 -10.80
C ARG A 167 -9.00 9.24 -12.08
N ALA A 168 -8.84 8.02 -12.61
CA ALA A 168 -9.71 7.46 -13.63
C ALA A 168 -11.13 7.15 -13.10
N PHE A 169 -11.31 7.08 -11.78
CA PHE A 169 -12.59 6.79 -11.13
C PHE A 169 -13.19 8.02 -10.47
N SER A 170 -14.53 8.14 -10.52
CA SER A 170 -15.27 9.27 -9.95
C SER A 170 -15.17 9.32 -8.42
N VAL A 171 -15.19 8.17 -7.76
CA VAL A 171 -14.97 8.00 -6.32
C VAL A 171 -13.67 7.24 -6.13
N THR A 172 -12.73 7.85 -5.43
CA THR A 172 -11.40 7.27 -5.20
C THR A 172 -10.82 7.77 -3.88
N SER A 173 -10.02 6.92 -3.23
CA SER A 173 -9.22 7.32 -2.07
C SER A 173 -7.92 8.01 -2.46
N ASN A 174 -7.58 8.03 -3.75
CA ASN A 174 -6.32 8.58 -4.21
C ASN A 174 -6.32 10.12 -4.29
N SER A 175 -5.16 10.72 -4.00
CA SER A 175 -4.96 12.15 -4.14
C SER A 175 -5.14 12.61 -5.59
N TRP A 176 -5.32 13.92 -5.77
CA TRP A 176 -5.53 14.55 -7.08
C TRP A 176 -4.43 14.26 -8.11
N GLU A 177 -3.24 13.89 -7.64
CA GLU A 177 -2.07 13.62 -8.47
C GLU A 177 -2.02 12.21 -9.08
N TYR A 178 -2.93 11.29 -8.74
CA TYR A 178 -2.93 9.91 -9.25
C TYR A 178 -3.59 9.82 -10.64
N THR A 179 -3.01 10.53 -11.60
CA THR A 179 -3.54 10.75 -12.96
C THR A 179 -2.94 9.82 -14.01
N GLY A 180 -2.10 8.86 -13.62
CA GLY A 180 -1.52 7.90 -14.55
C GLY A 180 -0.37 8.43 -15.43
N ASP A 181 0.20 9.59 -15.11
CA ASP A 181 1.20 10.27 -15.95
C ASP A 181 2.37 9.35 -16.35
N GLY A 182 2.98 8.62 -15.39
CA GLY A 182 4.10 7.74 -15.72
C GLY A 182 3.70 6.51 -16.53
N HIS A 183 2.44 6.06 -16.46
CA HIS A 183 1.96 4.97 -17.32
C HIS A 183 1.90 5.46 -18.77
N ALA A 184 1.35 6.66 -18.99
CA ALA A 184 1.33 7.29 -20.31
C ALA A 184 2.75 7.56 -20.84
N LEU A 185 3.64 8.14 -20.02
CA LEU A 185 5.03 8.39 -20.37
C LEU A 185 5.78 7.11 -20.80
N ALA A 186 5.57 6.01 -20.06
CA ALA A 186 6.18 4.72 -20.37
C ALA A 186 5.63 4.15 -21.68
N TYR A 187 4.31 4.15 -21.85
CA TYR A 187 3.64 3.67 -23.05
C TYR A 187 4.08 4.44 -24.30
N ASP A 188 4.09 5.78 -24.24
CA ASP A 188 4.52 6.64 -25.34
C ASP A 188 6.01 6.45 -25.69
N ALA A 189 6.84 6.08 -24.71
CA ALA A 189 8.24 5.73 -24.94
C ALA A 189 8.42 4.35 -25.60
N GLY A 190 7.35 3.56 -25.72
CA GLY A 190 7.30 2.22 -26.32
C GLY A 190 7.39 1.06 -25.33
N ALA A 191 7.13 1.29 -24.04
CA ALA A 191 7.05 0.22 -23.05
C ALA A 191 5.69 -0.49 -23.10
N GLU A 192 5.69 -1.79 -22.83
CA GLU A 192 4.46 -2.54 -22.58
C GLU A 192 3.95 -2.25 -21.17
N LEU A 193 2.65 -2.00 -21.03
CA LEU A 193 1.97 -1.93 -19.74
C LEU A 193 1.32 -3.28 -19.46
N ILE A 194 1.48 -3.79 -18.24
CA ILE A 194 0.96 -5.09 -17.82
C ILE A 194 -0.17 -4.90 -16.81
N ASP A 195 -1.16 -5.79 -16.86
CA ASP A 195 -2.20 -5.95 -15.84
C ASP A 195 -3.01 -4.66 -15.52
N MET A 196 -3.14 -3.75 -16.49
CA MET A 196 -3.79 -2.44 -16.31
C MET A 196 -5.30 -2.55 -16.00
N GLU A 197 -5.93 -3.69 -16.30
CA GLU A 197 -7.31 -4.01 -15.97
C GLU A 197 -7.54 -4.34 -14.48
N PHE A 198 -6.48 -4.67 -13.73
CA PHE A 198 -6.58 -5.06 -12.33
C PHE A 198 -6.55 -3.84 -11.40
N VAL A 199 -7.73 -3.25 -11.19
CA VAL A 199 -7.92 -2.12 -10.25
C VAL A 199 -8.48 -2.61 -8.91
N GLN A 200 -7.78 -2.32 -7.82
CA GLN A 200 -8.24 -2.65 -6.47
C GLN A 200 -9.19 -1.58 -5.91
N PHE A 201 -10.37 -2.01 -5.47
CA PHE A 201 -11.30 -1.19 -4.70
C PHE A 201 -11.14 -1.48 -3.21
N HIS A 202 -10.99 -0.44 -2.40
CA HIS A 202 -10.94 -0.60 -0.96
C HIS A 202 -12.37 -0.75 -0.40
N PRO A 203 -12.66 -1.76 0.44
CA PRO A 203 -14.03 -2.06 0.86
C PRO A 203 -14.66 -0.98 1.73
N THR A 204 -13.87 -0.26 2.52
CA THR A 204 -14.34 0.72 3.50
C THR A 204 -13.93 2.15 3.13
N GLY A 205 -14.20 2.56 1.90
CA GLY A 205 -14.19 3.99 1.54
C GLY A 205 -15.41 4.67 2.14
N MET A 206 -15.23 5.83 2.77
CA MET A 206 -16.35 6.59 3.33
C MET A 206 -17.33 7.00 2.24
N VAL A 207 -18.63 6.81 2.49
CA VAL A 207 -19.71 7.21 1.56
C VAL A 207 -20.55 8.38 2.09
N TRP A 208 -20.40 8.70 3.38
CA TRP A 208 -21.14 9.75 4.05
C TRP A 208 -20.31 10.36 5.21
N PRO A 209 -20.39 11.69 5.45
CA PRO A 209 -21.05 12.70 4.61
C PRO A 209 -20.39 12.87 3.24
N PRO A 210 -21.05 13.54 2.27
CA PRO A 210 -20.50 13.70 0.92
C PRO A 210 -19.11 14.39 0.89
N SER A 211 -18.79 15.20 1.90
CA SER A 211 -17.50 15.87 2.05
C SER A 211 -16.30 14.94 2.27
N VAL A 212 -16.55 13.69 2.69
CA VAL A 212 -15.52 12.67 2.91
C VAL A 212 -15.65 11.49 1.95
N LEU A 213 -16.47 11.62 0.91
CA LEU A 213 -16.69 10.56 -0.07
C LEU A 213 -15.36 10.09 -0.66
N GLY A 214 -15.10 8.79 -0.55
CA GLY A 214 -13.87 8.15 -1.03
C GLY A 214 -12.70 8.17 -0.03
N ILE A 215 -12.77 8.93 1.08
CA ILE A 215 -11.72 8.89 2.11
C ILE A 215 -11.61 7.48 2.69
N LEU A 216 -10.37 7.00 2.83
CA LEU A 216 -10.08 5.68 3.34
C LEU A 216 -10.46 5.58 4.83
N VAL A 217 -11.15 4.51 5.21
CA VAL A 217 -11.13 4.01 6.59
C VAL A 217 -10.14 2.86 6.63
N THR A 218 -9.05 3.00 7.40
CA THR A 218 -8.01 1.97 7.50
C THR A 218 -8.59 0.58 7.77
N GLU A 219 -8.06 -0.39 7.05
CA GLU A 219 -8.32 -1.81 7.28
C GLU A 219 -7.87 -2.27 8.68
N GLY A 220 -7.01 -1.49 9.34
CA GLY A 220 -6.70 -1.68 10.76
C GLY A 220 -7.95 -1.71 11.64
N VAL A 221 -9.01 -0.95 11.32
CA VAL A 221 -10.27 -0.99 12.07
C VAL A 221 -10.87 -2.40 12.10
N ARG A 222 -10.83 -3.14 10.98
CA ARG A 222 -11.26 -4.55 10.94
C ARG A 222 -10.28 -5.46 11.67
N GLY A 223 -8.97 -5.18 11.58
CA GLY A 223 -7.92 -5.88 12.31
C GLY A 223 -8.08 -5.81 13.84
N GLU A 224 -8.59 -4.69 14.34
CA GLU A 224 -8.85 -4.42 15.76
C GLU A 224 -10.28 -4.83 16.20
N GLY A 225 -11.04 -5.53 15.34
CA GLY A 225 -12.36 -6.10 15.69
C GLY A 225 -13.58 -5.37 15.14
N GLY A 226 -13.40 -4.36 14.28
CA GLY A 226 -14.49 -3.76 13.51
C GLY A 226 -15.17 -4.78 12.59
N VAL A 227 -16.50 -4.74 12.51
CA VAL A 227 -17.32 -5.69 11.74
C VAL A 227 -18.11 -4.98 10.65
N LEU A 228 -18.42 -5.70 9.56
CA LEU A 228 -19.29 -5.20 8.50
C LEU A 228 -20.72 -5.70 8.73
N ARG A 229 -21.68 -4.77 8.75
CA ARG A 229 -23.11 -5.07 8.89
C ARG A 229 -23.90 -4.46 7.74
N ASN A 230 -24.93 -5.17 7.30
CA ASN A 230 -25.86 -4.66 6.29
C ASN A 230 -26.98 -3.82 6.95
N LYS A 231 -27.95 -3.34 6.16
CA LYS A 231 -29.07 -2.51 6.64
C LYS A 231 -29.99 -3.23 7.65
N GLU A 232 -30.03 -4.55 7.64
CA GLU A 232 -30.74 -5.38 8.62
C GLU A 232 -29.92 -5.63 9.90
N GLY A 233 -28.69 -5.10 9.98
CA GLY A 233 -27.78 -5.32 11.10
C GLY A 233 -27.08 -6.67 11.09
N ARG A 234 -27.21 -7.47 10.02
CA ARG A 234 -26.57 -8.79 9.87
C ARG A 234 -25.08 -8.65 9.55
N ARG A 235 -24.24 -9.43 10.21
CA ARG A 235 -22.81 -9.57 9.91
C ARG A 235 -22.59 -10.54 8.74
N PHE A 236 -22.74 -10.03 7.52
CA PHE A 236 -22.86 -10.82 6.29
C PHE A 236 -21.56 -11.47 5.81
N MET A 237 -20.40 -11.11 6.34
CA MET A 237 -19.12 -11.65 5.85
C MET A 237 -18.95 -13.16 6.09
N PHE A 238 -19.70 -13.77 7.01
CA PHE A 238 -19.69 -15.23 7.21
C PHE A 238 -20.46 -15.99 6.13
N ASP A 239 -21.30 -15.30 5.35
CA ASP A 239 -22.16 -15.93 4.34
C ASP A 239 -21.35 -16.37 3.09
N ASP A 240 -20.17 -15.76 2.86
CA ASP A 240 -19.28 -16.07 1.73
C ASP A 240 -17.80 -16.13 2.16
N ILE A 241 -17.32 -17.34 2.43
CA ILE A 241 -15.92 -17.65 2.72
C ILE A 241 -15.36 -18.51 1.59
N PRO A 242 -14.37 -18.05 0.81
CA PRO A 242 -13.81 -18.82 -0.29
C PRO A 242 -13.14 -20.11 0.19
N ALA A 243 -13.23 -21.15 -0.64
CA ALA A 243 -12.74 -22.49 -0.29
C ALA A 243 -11.26 -22.52 0.14
N ASN A 244 -10.40 -21.75 -0.54
CA ASN A 244 -8.97 -21.63 -0.25
C ASN A 244 -8.63 -20.82 1.03
N TYR A 245 -9.63 -20.21 1.68
CA TYR A 245 -9.49 -19.51 2.96
C TYR A 245 -10.25 -20.21 4.11
N LYS A 246 -11.17 -21.15 3.81
CA LYS A 246 -12.07 -21.76 4.78
C LYS A 246 -11.38 -22.39 6.00
N GLU A 247 -10.23 -23.03 5.82
CA GLU A 247 -9.49 -23.66 6.92
C GLU A 247 -8.86 -22.66 7.90
N GLN A 248 -8.61 -21.42 7.47
CA GLN A 248 -7.96 -20.38 8.27
C GLN A 248 -8.90 -19.24 8.68
N THR A 249 -10.16 -19.32 8.30
CA THR A 249 -11.20 -18.33 8.60
C THR A 249 -12.18 -18.94 9.60
N ALA A 250 -12.56 -18.15 10.61
CA ALA A 250 -13.54 -18.52 11.61
C ALA A 250 -14.89 -18.81 10.94
N ASP A 251 -15.62 -19.78 11.47
CA ASP A 251 -16.98 -20.13 11.01
C ASP A 251 -18.07 -19.53 11.91
N ASN A 252 -17.69 -18.84 13.00
CA ASN A 252 -18.61 -18.18 13.91
C ASN A 252 -18.03 -16.86 14.46
N GLU A 253 -18.93 -16.01 14.97
CA GLU A 253 -18.57 -14.66 15.43
C GLU A 253 -17.64 -14.66 16.66
N GLU A 254 -17.83 -15.62 17.57
CA GLU A 254 -17.08 -15.72 18.83
C GLU A 254 -15.60 -16.04 18.58
N GLU A 255 -15.32 -17.02 17.72
CA GLU A 255 -13.95 -17.36 17.32
C GLU A 255 -13.28 -16.18 16.62
N GLY A 256 -13.99 -15.53 15.69
CA GLY A 256 -13.47 -14.34 15.01
C GLY A 256 -13.15 -13.19 15.97
N TRP A 257 -13.96 -13.00 17.03
CA TRP A 257 -13.69 -12.00 18.06
C TRP A 257 -12.46 -12.36 18.91
N ARG A 258 -12.34 -13.62 19.35
CA ARG A 258 -11.18 -14.09 20.11
C ARG A 258 -9.87 -13.85 19.35
N TYR A 259 -9.86 -14.05 18.04
CA TYR A 259 -8.71 -13.74 17.20
C TYR A 259 -8.29 -12.27 17.31
N CYS A 260 -9.24 -11.33 17.22
CA CYS A 260 -8.96 -9.90 17.36
C CYS A 260 -8.49 -9.52 18.77
N GLN A 261 -8.82 -10.31 19.79
CA GLN A 261 -8.33 -10.14 21.16
C GLN A 261 -6.95 -10.81 21.41
N GLY A 262 -6.32 -11.36 20.37
CA GLY A 262 -4.98 -11.95 20.44
C GLY A 262 -4.93 -13.45 20.78
N ASP A 263 -6.06 -14.17 20.70
CA ASP A 263 -6.05 -15.62 20.81
C ASP A 263 -5.34 -16.26 19.62
N LYS A 264 -4.13 -16.79 19.87
CA LYS A 264 -3.30 -17.44 18.86
C LYS A 264 -3.94 -18.71 18.26
N ASN A 265 -4.91 -19.33 18.94
CA ASN A 265 -5.56 -20.57 18.50
C ASN A 265 -6.87 -20.32 17.74
N ALA A 266 -7.37 -19.08 17.73
CA ALA A 266 -8.56 -18.72 16.98
C ALA A 266 -8.24 -18.52 15.49
N ARG A 267 -9.20 -18.85 14.61
CA ARG A 267 -9.14 -18.50 13.19
C ARG A 267 -9.57 -17.06 12.94
N ARG A 268 -9.11 -16.51 11.83
CA ARG A 268 -9.31 -15.11 11.46
C ARG A 268 -10.77 -14.83 11.13
N PRO A 269 -11.34 -13.69 11.51
CA PRO A 269 -12.68 -13.32 11.05
C PRO A 269 -12.70 -13.08 9.52
N PRO A 270 -13.83 -13.33 8.84
CA PRO A 270 -13.94 -13.16 7.38
C PRO A 270 -13.76 -11.69 6.93
N GLU A 271 -13.89 -10.71 7.82
CA GLU A 271 -13.53 -9.31 7.56
C GLU A 271 -12.04 -9.10 7.24
N LEU A 272 -11.17 -10.06 7.55
CA LEU A 272 -9.74 -10.03 7.22
C LEU A 272 -9.39 -10.86 5.97
N LEU A 273 -10.39 -11.29 5.19
CA LEU A 273 -10.15 -11.78 3.83
C LEU A 273 -9.52 -10.67 2.96
N THR A 274 -9.09 -11.05 1.76
CA THR A 274 -8.46 -10.11 0.83
C THR A 274 -9.45 -9.03 0.39
N ARG A 275 -8.93 -7.84 0.05
CA ARG A 275 -9.77 -6.67 -0.24
C ARG A 275 -10.73 -6.87 -1.40
N ASP A 276 -10.29 -7.57 -2.45
CA ASP A 276 -11.11 -7.93 -3.60
C ASP A 276 -12.34 -8.74 -3.18
N HIS A 277 -12.16 -9.72 -2.27
CA HIS A 277 -13.25 -10.53 -1.77
C HIS A 277 -14.20 -9.72 -0.88
N VAL A 278 -13.65 -8.99 0.10
CA VAL A 278 -14.47 -8.16 1.01
C VAL A 278 -15.27 -7.12 0.23
N ALA A 279 -14.66 -6.47 -0.76
CA ALA A 279 -15.34 -5.49 -1.60
C ALA A 279 -16.47 -6.13 -2.43
N ARG A 280 -16.27 -7.35 -2.95
CA ARG A 280 -17.32 -8.09 -3.69
C ARG A 280 -18.52 -8.47 -2.82
N CYS A 281 -18.31 -8.75 -1.53
CA CYS A 281 -19.40 -9.09 -0.62
C CYS A 281 -20.30 -7.89 -0.26
N ILE A 282 -19.84 -6.66 -0.51
CA ILE A 282 -20.63 -5.44 -0.28
C ILE A 282 -21.52 -5.23 -1.51
N VAL A 283 -22.79 -5.66 -1.40
CA VAL A 283 -23.84 -5.55 -2.43
C VAL A 283 -25.05 -4.77 -1.95
#